data_AF-A0AAV9GFE2-F1
#
_entry.id   AF-A0AAV9GFE2-F1
#
_cell.length_a   1.000
_cell.length_b   1.000
_cell.length_c   1.000
_cell.angle_alpha   90.00
_cell.angle_beta   90.00
_cell.angle_gamma   90.00
#
_symmetry.space_group_name_H-M   'P 1'
#
loop_
_entity.id
_entity.type
_entity.pdbx_description
1 polymer ?
#
loop_
_entity_poly.entity_id
_entity_poly.type
_entity_poly.pdbx_seq_one_letter_code
_entity_poly.pdbx_strand_id
1 'polypeptide(L)'
;MSSTKYDVCALKTDAILQGTLSLGDINNATIWERGYIHTGPIRGLDQSYPRTNISAITYNGCLAICGGGLGASDPVSVLSTWIFPLTIFLNLPYDSLHFRKFRGTASAVLNWLGCPQAALTATIQNFLQTKSAVDLVKTTDIHRVGPRWTDALFVLTCLNQFKTVTAMDYDATNRFLHLLLYGLFRPATRYSLETELEETEQRLIRELLAELAFQLRLTRRRGVIPVYLTTVAFLLALAVSSTAPSGGSGVDPLLPGLLFTWGPVLILLTLVDRNPISSDRHRVLFERWLHNVSAIYHWRTVGRGPVSSIQWWREPASFDERHDFLYIGEFIGQGRTVGDAGLASAVMAEIRARRVVGRSVPLEQYRDLASAVKVRLCRRSWQWLCTSLAAELAVVVGPLMAFMLAFNNPTVGFGCDSGSILLWAVLSTLPWLLTLFRRNPRGHWKVLYYVLAFLAMSWLIAYMLFRLIGVMDTCFCLSSYLGYPWSGGYVTFVSEDIIREYFNGRVFRVIASVVGFSIPVTAVVTTWWVRKKCQFLWRAAEGGYSGRSSTREMVDTGWLAR
;
A
#
# COMPACT_ATOMS: atom_id res chain seq x y z
N MET A 1 1.70 13.70 37.97
CA MET A 1 0.53 13.92 37.10
C MET A 1 0.42 15.41 36.86
N SER A 2 0.75 15.87 35.66
CA SER A 2 0.49 17.25 35.27
C SER A 2 -1.03 17.36 35.07
N SER A 3 -1.71 18.18 35.88
CA SER A 3 -3.11 18.53 35.64
C SER A 3 -3.19 19.21 34.26
N THR A 4 -4.08 18.74 33.39
CA THR A 4 -4.21 19.33 32.06
C THR A 4 -4.80 20.74 32.18
N LYS A 5 -4.56 21.61 31.20
CA LYS A 5 -5.15 22.96 31.14
C LYS A 5 -6.68 22.93 31.35
N TYR A 6 -7.33 21.85 30.91
CA TYR A 6 -8.77 21.67 30.99
C TYR A 6 -9.25 21.15 32.34
N ASP A 7 -8.47 20.33 33.03
CA ASP A 7 -8.76 19.98 34.43
C ASP A 7 -8.73 21.25 35.30
N VAL A 8 -7.73 22.12 35.09
CA VAL A 8 -7.65 23.42 35.76
C VAL A 8 -8.83 24.31 35.37
N CYS A 9 -9.27 24.27 34.11
CA CYS A 9 -10.42 25.04 33.67
C CYS A 9 -11.74 24.52 34.26
N ALA A 10 -11.91 23.20 34.37
CA ALA A 10 -13.04 22.57 35.02
C ALA A 10 -13.13 23.02 36.49
N LEU A 11 -12.03 22.92 37.23
CA LEU A 11 -11.96 23.35 38.63
C LEU A 11 -12.27 24.85 38.80
N LYS A 12 -11.78 25.70 37.89
CA LYS A 12 -12.12 27.13 37.90
C LYS A 12 -13.60 27.37 37.64
N THR A 13 -14.17 26.65 36.68
CA THR A 13 -15.60 26.77 36.32
C THR A 13 -16.47 26.36 37.51
N ASP A 14 -16.15 25.23 38.14
CA ASP A 14 -16.88 24.74 39.31
C ASP A 14 -16.75 25.68 40.51
N ALA A 15 -15.56 26.25 40.76
CA ALA A 15 -15.35 27.23 41.82
C ALA A 15 -16.14 28.52 41.59
N ILE A 16 -16.28 28.99 40.33
CA ILE A 16 -17.12 30.15 40.00
C ILE A 16 -18.60 29.84 40.21
N LEU A 17 -19.06 28.65 39.80
CA LEU A 17 -20.44 28.21 40.00
C LEU A 17 -20.80 28.05 41.49
N GLN A 18 -19.83 27.68 42.33
CA GLN A 18 -19.98 27.63 43.79
C GLN A 18 -19.85 29.00 44.47
N GLY A 19 -19.46 30.04 43.73
CA GLY A 19 -19.23 31.39 44.27
C GLY A 19 -17.95 31.52 45.10
N THR A 20 -17.05 30.53 45.05
CA THR A 20 -15.78 30.55 45.80
C THR A 20 -14.66 31.26 45.05
N LEU A 21 -14.80 31.43 43.73
CA LEU A 21 -13.85 32.14 42.87
C LEU A 21 -14.56 33.18 42.00
N SER A 22 -13.90 34.31 41.75
CA SER A 22 -14.28 35.28 40.72
C SER A 22 -13.07 35.58 39.82
N LEU A 23 -13.30 35.75 38.53
CA LEU A 23 -12.28 36.08 37.52
C LEU A 23 -12.64 37.41 36.86
N GLY A 24 -12.10 38.51 37.37
CA GLY A 24 -12.50 39.85 36.96
C GLY A 24 -14.00 40.06 37.23
N ASP A 25 -14.75 40.42 36.20
CA ASP A 25 -16.21 40.60 36.29
C ASP A 25 -17.01 39.28 36.31
N ILE A 26 -16.35 38.12 36.15
CA ILE A 26 -17.01 36.82 36.07
C ILE A 26 -17.16 36.24 37.48
N ASN A 27 -18.39 36.14 37.94
CA ASN A 27 -18.82 35.57 39.21
C ASN A 27 -20.04 34.65 38.99
N ASN A 28 -20.58 34.06 40.07
CA ASN A 28 -21.70 33.12 39.99
C ASN A 28 -22.95 33.70 39.30
N ALA A 29 -23.25 34.99 39.42
CA ALA A 29 -24.41 35.58 38.74
C ALA A 29 -24.12 35.86 37.25
N THR A 30 -23.02 36.54 36.99
CA THR A 30 -22.65 37.03 35.65
C THR A 30 -22.27 35.92 34.67
N ILE A 31 -21.81 34.75 35.16
CA ILE A 31 -21.47 33.60 34.29
C ILE A 31 -22.70 33.07 33.53
N TRP A 32 -23.89 33.12 34.17
CA TRP A 32 -25.15 32.75 33.53
C TRP A 32 -25.69 33.86 32.64
N GLU A 33 -25.68 35.11 33.13
CA GLU A 33 -26.16 36.28 32.37
C GLU A 33 -25.42 36.47 31.05
N ARG A 34 -24.11 36.21 31.03
CA ARG A 34 -23.28 36.31 29.81
C ARG A 34 -23.38 35.10 28.88
N GLY A 35 -24.16 34.07 29.23
CA GLY A 35 -24.32 32.87 28.42
C GLY A 35 -23.02 32.05 28.28
N TYR A 36 -22.15 32.08 29.29
CA TYR A 36 -20.90 31.30 29.29
C TYR A 36 -21.14 29.83 29.61
N ILE A 37 -22.23 29.51 30.30
CA ILE A 37 -22.68 28.13 30.51
C ILE A 37 -23.60 27.71 29.36
N HIS A 38 -23.34 26.54 28.80
CA HIS A 38 -24.22 25.92 27.82
C HIS A 38 -25.40 25.29 28.55
N THR A 39 -26.63 25.70 28.22
CA THR A 39 -27.88 25.15 28.79
C THR A 39 -28.62 24.23 27.82
N GLY A 40 -28.18 24.18 26.56
CA GLY A 40 -28.82 23.37 25.53
C GLY A 40 -28.63 21.86 25.73
N PRO A 41 -29.26 21.05 24.86
CA PRO A 41 -29.05 19.61 24.85
C PRO A 41 -27.58 19.29 24.63
N ILE A 42 -27.09 18.26 25.31
CA ILE A 42 -25.76 17.69 25.08
C ILE A 42 -25.95 16.48 24.19
N ARG A 43 -25.19 16.46 23.09
CA ARG A 43 -25.22 15.37 22.12
C ARG A 43 -24.79 14.06 22.76
N GLY A 44 -25.59 13.02 22.54
CA GLY A 44 -25.25 11.64 22.91
C GLY A 44 -25.43 11.32 24.38
N LEU A 45 -25.92 12.26 25.20
CA LEU A 45 -26.28 12.02 26.59
C LEU A 45 -27.56 11.18 26.66
N ASP A 46 -27.51 10.09 27.42
CA ASP A 46 -28.68 9.27 27.71
C ASP A 46 -29.71 10.06 28.53
N GLN A 47 -31.00 9.85 28.24
CA GLN A 47 -32.11 10.51 28.93
C GLN A 47 -32.19 10.11 30.40
N SER A 48 -31.59 8.98 30.77
CA SER A 48 -31.52 8.49 32.15
C SER A 48 -30.62 9.34 33.06
N TYR A 49 -29.65 10.08 32.50
CA TYR A 49 -28.71 10.88 33.29
C TYR A 49 -29.11 12.35 33.36
N PRO A 50 -29.22 12.95 34.57
CA PRO A 50 -29.69 14.32 34.72
C PRO A 50 -28.68 15.32 34.14
N ARG A 51 -29.16 16.16 33.22
CA ARG A 51 -28.40 17.23 32.56
C ARG A 51 -27.74 18.21 33.54
N THR A 52 -28.32 18.41 34.71
CA THR A 52 -27.82 19.31 35.76
C THR A 52 -26.49 18.87 36.35
N ASN A 53 -26.15 17.58 36.24
CA ASN A 53 -24.90 17.03 36.78
C ASN A 53 -23.71 17.20 35.82
N ILE A 54 -23.93 17.79 34.64
CA ILE A 54 -22.89 18.02 33.64
C ILE A 54 -22.62 19.51 33.51
N SER A 55 -21.41 19.94 33.88
CA SER A 55 -20.94 21.28 33.57
C SER A 55 -20.46 21.33 32.11
N ALA A 56 -21.05 22.24 31.34
CA ALA A 56 -20.70 22.48 29.96
C ALA A 56 -20.61 23.98 29.72
N ILE A 57 -19.53 24.44 29.09
CA ILE A 57 -19.30 25.85 28.82
C ILE A 57 -19.36 26.12 27.32
N THR A 58 -19.87 27.30 26.94
CA THR A 58 -19.88 27.73 25.53
C THR A 58 -18.47 28.08 25.07
N TYR A 59 -18.25 28.21 23.76
CA TYR A 59 -16.97 28.68 23.21
C TYR A 59 -16.48 29.99 23.85
N ASN A 60 -17.37 30.97 23.99
CA ASN A 60 -17.07 32.25 24.61
C ASN A 60 -16.71 32.09 26.10
N GLY A 61 -17.42 31.22 26.82
CA GLY A 61 -17.07 30.85 28.19
C GLY A 61 -15.69 30.20 28.31
N CYS A 62 -15.33 29.30 27.38
CA CYS A 62 -14.01 28.66 27.35
C CYS A 62 -12.89 29.67 27.14
N LEU A 63 -13.05 30.61 26.20
CA LEU A 63 -12.06 31.66 25.99
C LEU A 63 -11.91 32.56 27.23
N ALA A 64 -13.01 32.91 27.88
CA ALA A 64 -13.01 33.79 29.04
C ALA A 64 -12.43 33.14 30.31
N ILE A 65 -12.73 31.86 30.55
CA ILE A 65 -12.35 31.14 31.79
C ILE A 65 -11.03 30.38 31.62
N CYS A 66 -10.86 29.66 30.50
CA CYS A 66 -9.69 28.83 30.23
C CYS A 66 -8.56 29.60 29.51
N GLY A 67 -8.86 30.72 28.85
CA GLY A 67 -7.92 31.49 28.03
C GLY A 67 -7.60 30.87 26.67
N GLY A 68 -7.13 31.69 25.74
CA GLY A 68 -6.87 31.30 24.33
C GLY A 68 -5.56 30.55 24.05
N GLY A 69 -4.72 30.29 25.06
CA GLY A 69 -3.42 29.63 24.85
C GLY A 69 -3.53 28.18 24.36
N LEU A 70 -2.46 27.65 23.78
CA LEU A 70 -2.36 26.22 23.43
C LEU A 70 -2.53 25.35 24.68
N GLY A 71 -3.19 24.19 24.53
CA GLY A 71 -3.20 23.18 25.57
C GLY A 71 -1.79 22.60 25.76
N ALA A 72 -1.41 22.28 26.99
CA ALA A 72 -0.24 21.44 27.23
C ALA A 72 -0.61 20.02 26.79
N SER A 73 -0.21 19.61 25.58
CA SER A 73 -0.25 18.20 25.20
C SER A 73 0.72 17.44 26.11
N ASP A 74 0.43 16.16 26.39
CA ASP A 74 1.44 15.23 26.88
C ASP A 74 2.09 14.55 25.67
N PRO A 75 3.15 15.15 25.06
CA PRO A 75 3.78 14.61 23.88
C PRO A 75 4.37 13.22 24.15
N VAL A 76 4.73 12.90 25.40
CA VAL A 76 5.29 11.59 25.76
C VAL A 76 4.26 10.48 25.57
N SER A 77 3.00 10.73 25.93
CA SER A 77 1.91 9.76 25.73
C SER A 77 1.66 9.46 24.24
N VAL A 78 1.59 10.49 23.40
CA VAL A 78 1.35 10.35 21.95
C VAL A 78 2.55 9.70 21.26
N LEU A 79 3.76 10.12 21.64
CA LEU A 79 5.01 9.64 21.06
C LEU A 79 5.27 8.17 21.44
N SER A 80 5.03 7.79 22.69
CA SER A 80 5.16 6.39 23.12
C SER A 80 4.09 5.47 22.53
N THR A 81 2.85 5.96 22.41
CA THR A 81 1.73 5.12 21.95
C THR A 81 1.72 4.93 20.43
N TRP A 82 2.10 5.94 19.65
CA TRP A 82 1.94 5.88 18.19
C TRP A 82 3.21 6.09 17.38
N ILE A 83 4.18 6.91 17.81
CA ILE A 83 5.41 7.07 17.03
C ILE A 83 6.20 5.76 16.98
N PHE A 84 6.30 5.02 18.08
CA PHE A 84 6.98 3.72 18.07
C PHE A 84 6.29 2.68 17.16
N PRO A 85 4.97 2.45 17.23
CA PRO A 85 4.30 1.58 16.26
C PRO A 85 4.39 2.06 14.80
N LEU A 86 4.41 3.38 14.56
CA LEU A 86 4.55 3.95 13.23
C LEU A 86 5.98 3.83 12.66
N THR A 87 6.97 3.40 13.46
CA THR A 87 8.27 2.96 12.91
C THR A 87 8.13 1.80 11.92
N ILE A 88 6.96 1.14 11.86
CA ILE A 88 6.67 0.14 10.83
C ILE A 88 6.91 0.71 9.42
N PHE A 89 6.65 2.00 9.19
CA PHE A 89 6.89 2.68 7.91
C PHE A 89 8.38 2.68 7.51
N LEU A 90 9.31 2.55 8.45
CA LEU A 90 10.75 2.39 8.16
C LEU A 90 11.06 1.06 7.46
N ASN A 91 10.17 0.07 7.52
CA ASN A 91 10.30 -1.19 6.81
C ASN A 91 9.89 -1.11 5.34
N LEU A 92 9.35 0.03 4.88
CA LEU A 92 9.03 0.21 3.47
C LEU A 92 10.30 0.09 2.60
N PRO A 93 10.16 -0.36 1.35
CA PRO A 93 11.29 -0.62 0.46
C PRO A 93 11.83 0.70 -0.14
N TYR A 94 12.45 1.53 0.69
CA TYR A 94 13.11 2.76 0.26
C TYR A 94 14.32 2.47 -0.63
N ASP A 95 14.53 3.28 -1.68
CA ASP A 95 15.80 3.28 -2.41
C ASP A 95 16.77 4.21 -1.71
N SER A 96 17.74 3.63 -0.98
CA SER A 96 18.86 4.38 -0.42
C SER A 96 20.02 4.44 -1.43
N LEU A 97 20.80 5.54 -1.42
CA LEU A 97 22.15 5.73 -2.02
C LEU A 97 22.33 6.56 -3.32
N HIS A 98 21.35 7.30 -3.87
CA HIS A 98 21.68 8.27 -4.95
C HIS A 98 20.69 9.45 -5.09
N PHE A 99 21.14 10.63 -5.53
CA PHE A 99 20.27 11.82 -5.72
C PHE A 99 19.12 11.57 -6.71
N ARG A 100 19.37 10.85 -7.81
CA ARG A 100 18.31 10.39 -8.74
C ARG A 100 17.34 9.42 -8.07
N LYS A 101 17.80 8.61 -7.11
CA LYS A 101 16.97 7.68 -6.33
C LYS A 101 16.12 8.38 -5.27
N PHE A 102 16.55 9.55 -4.77
CA PHE A 102 15.73 10.37 -3.87
C PHE A 102 14.39 10.76 -4.48
N ARG A 103 14.35 11.13 -5.77
CA ARG A 103 13.08 11.41 -6.48
C ARG A 103 12.17 10.18 -6.56
N GLY A 104 12.74 9.00 -6.80
CA GLY A 104 12.00 7.74 -6.83
C GLY A 104 11.44 7.37 -5.46
N THR A 105 12.22 7.57 -4.40
CA THR A 105 11.79 7.38 -3.01
C THR A 105 10.72 8.39 -2.61
N ALA A 106 10.89 9.68 -2.94
CA ALA A 106 9.90 10.72 -2.66
C ALA A 106 8.57 10.43 -3.38
N SER A 107 8.59 10.03 -4.66
CA SER A 107 7.38 9.61 -5.37
C SER A 107 6.71 8.38 -4.73
N ALA A 108 7.50 7.44 -4.21
CA ALA A 108 6.96 6.25 -3.55
C ALA A 108 6.29 6.61 -2.22
N VAL A 109 6.95 7.42 -1.38
CA VAL A 109 6.38 7.94 -0.12
C VAL A 109 5.11 8.73 -0.37
N LEU A 110 5.13 9.59 -1.39
CA LEU A 110 3.99 10.37 -1.82
C LEU A 110 2.80 9.49 -2.21
N ASN A 111 3.05 8.37 -2.90
CA ASN A 111 2.00 7.42 -3.22
C ASN A 111 1.54 6.63 -1.97
N TRP A 112 2.46 6.13 -1.16
CA TRP A 112 2.17 5.33 0.02
C TRP A 112 1.36 6.08 1.08
N LEU A 113 1.67 7.36 1.33
CA LEU A 113 1.01 8.18 2.35
C LEU A 113 -0.09 9.08 1.78
N GLY A 114 0.06 9.53 0.53
CA GLY A 114 -0.87 10.44 -0.12
C GLY A 114 -2.01 9.74 -0.87
N CYS A 115 -1.79 8.52 -1.36
CA CYS A 115 -2.83 7.70 -1.99
C CYS A 115 -2.60 6.20 -1.69
N PRO A 116 -2.61 5.80 -0.40
CA PRO A 116 -2.39 4.41 0.01
C PRO A 116 -3.29 3.41 -0.73
N GLN A 117 -4.48 3.82 -1.18
CA GLN A 117 -5.44 2.99 -1.91
C GLN A 117 -4.92 2.57 -3.28
N ALA A 118 -4.30 3.50 -4.03
CA ALA A 118 -3.66 3.18 -5.30
C ALA A 118 -2.44 2.27 -5.10
N ALA A 119 -1.66 2.52 -4.04
CA ALA A 119 -0.54 1.67 -3.68
C ALA A 119 -0.97 0.25 -3.29
N LEU A 120 -2.01 0.09 -2.44
CA LEU A 120 -2.61 -1.20 -2.09
C LEU A 120 -3.17 -1.90 -3.32
N THR A 121 -3.85 -1.18 -4.21
CA THR A 121 -4.41 -1.76 -5.45
C THR A 121 -3.32 -2.45 -6.25
N ALA A 122 -2.19 -1.78 -6.47
CA ALA A 122 -1.07 -2.33 -7.22
C ALA A 122 -0.45 -3.57 -6.53
N THR A 123 -0.27 -3.53 -5.20
CA THR A 123 0.33 -4.65 -4.46
C THR A 123 -0.58 -5.86 -4.36
N ILE A 124 -1.88 -5.65 -4.07
CA ILE A 124 -2.88 -6.72 -4.06
C ILE A 124 -2.97 -7.36 -5.44
N GLN A 125 -2.96 -6.56 -6.50
CA GLN A 125 -3.05 -7.08 -7.86
C GLN A 125 -1.84 -7.95 -8.24
N ASN A 126 -0.61 -7.53 -7.92
CA ASN A 126 0.58 -8.35 -8.12
C ASN A 126 0.50 -9.67 -7.35
N PHE A 127 -0.01 -9.61 -6.13
CA PHE A 127 -0.18 -10.78 -5.28
C PHE A 127 -1.22 -11.77 -5.84
N LEU A 128 -2.37 -11.28 -6.30
CA LEU A 128 -3.41 -12.10 -6.94
C LEU A 128 -2.94 -12.71 -8.26
N GLN A 129 -2.12 -12.00 -9.02
CA GLN A 129 -1.50 -12.55 -10.23
C GLN A 129 -0.50 -13.66 -9.89
N THR A 130 0.29 -13.50 -8.82
CA THR A 130 1.18 -14.56 -8.33
C THR A 130 0.39 -15.80 -7.93
N LYS A 131 -0.72 -15.63 -7.20
CA LYS A 131 -1.63 -16.74 -6.89
C LYS A 131 -2.23 -17.37 -8.15
N SER A 132 -2.66 -16.56 -9.11
CA SER A 132 -3.23 -17.06 -10.37
C SER A 132 -2.21 -17.87 -11.18
N ALA A 133 -0.94 -17.50 -11.13
CA ALA A 133 0.17 -18.26 -11.69
C ALA A 133 0.36 -19.61 -10.96
N VAL A 134 0.33 -19.62 -9.62
CA VAL A 134 0.35 -20.85 -8.82
C VAL A 134 -0.76 -21.81 -9.24
N ASP A 135 -1.99 -21.29 -9.31
CA ASP A 135 -3.16 -22.10 -9.58
C ASP A 135 -3.09 -22.69 -10.98
N LEU A 136 -2.58 -21.92 -11.96
CA LEU A 136 -2.33 -22.40 -13.33
C LEU A 136 -1.32 -23.54 -13.37
N VAL A 137 -0.22 -23.46 -12.61
CA VAL A 137 0.77 -24.57 -12.52
C VAL A 137 0.12 -25.82 -11.92
N LYS A 138 -0.66 -25.67 -10.84
CA LYS A 138 -1.27 -26.81 -10.13
C LYS A 138 -2.36 -27.52 -10.92
N THR A 139 -3.14 -26.79 -11.71
CA THR A 139 -4.15 -27.39 -12.60
C THR A 139 -3.54 -28.13 -13.77
N THR A 140 -2.26 -27.89 -14.05
CA THR A 140 -1.53 -28.54 -15.14
C THR A 140 -0.81 -29.77 -14.58
N ASP A 141 -1.05 -30.93 -15.20
CA ASP A 141 -0.55 -32.24 -14.76
C ASP A 141 0.89 -32.20 -14.18
N ILE A 142 0.97 -32.40 -12.86
CA ILE A 142 2.05 -32.01 -11.95
C ILE A 142 3.36 -32.78 -12.22
N HIS A 143 3.29 -33.94 -12.89
CA HIS A 143 4.42 -34.87 -12.96
C HIS A 143 5.35 -34.70 -14.17
N ARG A 144 4.95 -34.02 -15.25
CA ARG A 144 5.77 -33.96 -16.49
C ARG A 144 6.15 -32.56 -16.99
N VAL A 145 5.38 -31.52 -16.68
CA VAL A 145 5.61 -30.15 -17.24
C VAL A 145 5.78 -29.08 -16.15
N GLY A 146 5.56 -29.43 -14.89
CA GLY A 146 5.49 -28.51 -13.74
C GLY A 146 6.67 -27.55 -13.59
N PRO A 147 7.95 -28.00 -13.60
CA PRO A 147 9.08 -27.11 -13.32
C PRO A 147 9.27 -25.98 -14.35
N ARG A 148 9.06 -26.27 -15.63
CA ARG A 148 9.28 -25.31 -16.73
C ARG A 148 8.25 -24.19 -16.73
N TRP A 149 6.97 -24.54 -16.50
CA TRP A 149 5.90 -23.56 -16.32
C TRP A 149 6.06 -22.75 -15.04
N THR A 150 6.62 -23.36 -13.98
CA THR A 150 6.91 -22.67 -12.72
C THR A 150 7.92 -21.54 -12.92
N ASP A 151 9.01 -21.78 -13.67
CA ASP A 151 10.00 -20.75 -13.99
C ASP A 151 9.42 -19.65 -14.89
N ALA A 152 8.73 -20.04 -15.97
CA ALA A 152 8.11 -19.09 -16.90
C ALA A 152 7.11 -18.15 -16.21
N LEU A 153 6.20 -18.71 -15.40
CA LEU A 153 5.19 -17.92 -14.71
C LEU A 153 5.78 -17.11 -13.56
N PHE A 154 6.83 -17.61 -12.89
CA PHE A 154 7.56 -16.82 -11.90
C PHE A 154 8.20 -15.59 -12.53
N VAL A 155 8.95 -15.77 -13.63
CA VAL A 155 9.57 -14.67 -14.39
C VAL A 155 8.51 -13.66 -14.86
N LEU A 156 7.38 -14.15 -15.39
CA LEU A 156 6.25 -13.31 -15.80
C LEU A 156 5.70 -12.46 -14.65
N THR A 157 5.55 -13.03 -13.45
CA THR A 157 5.07 -12.28 -12.27
C THR A 157 6.07 -11.22 -11.81
N CYS A 158 7.37 -11.47 -11.91
CA CYS A 158 8.41 -10.47 -11.64
C CYS A 158 8.39 -9.33 -12.69
N LEU A 159 8.25 -9.66 -13.97
CA LEU A 159 8.16 -8.69 -15.06
C LEU A 159 6.92 -7.79 -14.97
N ASN A 160 5.81 -8.30 -14.42
CA ASN A 160 4.59 -7.50 -14.22
C ASN A 160 4.82 -6.30 -13.30
N GLN A 161 5.87 -6.31 -12.47
CA GLN A 161 6.20 -5.19 -11.60
C GLN A 161 6.85 -4.00 -12.35
N PHE A 162 7.02 -4.09 -13.68
CA PHE A 162 7.58 -3.04 -14.52
C PHE A 162 6.55 -2.53 -15.53
N LYS A 163 6.66 -1.26 -15.93
CA LYS A 163 5.87 -0.74 -17.07
C LYS A 163 6.32 -1.46 -18.33
N THR A 164 5.37 -1.93 -19.13
CA THR A 164 5.64 -2.40 -20.49
C THR A 164 6.15 -1.25 -21.35
N VAL A 165 6.95 -1.57 -22.37
CA VAL A 165 7.55 -0.62 -23.34
C VAL A 165 6.49 0.41 -23.75
N THR A 166 6.88 1.68 -23.65
CA THR A 166 6.00 2.84 -23.80
C THR A 166 5.22 2.76 -25.11
N ALA A 167 3.89 2.85 -25.01
CA ALA A 167 2.91 2.76 -26.09
C ALA A 167 3.00 3.80 -27.23
N MET A 168 4.17 4.42 -27.44
CA MET A 168 4.42 5.37 -28.54
C MET A 168 4.86 4.66 -29.83
N ASP A 169 5.39 3.44 -29.74
CA ASP A 169 5.76 2.62 -30.90
C ASP A 169 4.99 1.30 -30.89
N TYR A 170 4.05 1.20 -31.84
CA TYR A 170 3.16 0.06 -32.01
C TYR A 170 3.94 -1.23 -32.29
N ASP A 171 4.99 -1.13 -33.10
CA ASP A 171 5.78 -2.27 -33.58
C ASP A 171 6.77 -2.73 -32.52
N ALA A 172 7.42 -1.79 -31.81
CA ALA A 172 8.29 -2.13 -30.69
C ALA A 172 7.56 -2.92 -29.59
N THR A 173 6.33 -2.53 -29.26
CA THR A 173 5.51 -3.22 -28.25
C THR A 173 5.16 -4.64 -28.68
N ASN A 174 4.79 -4.83 -29.95
CA ASN A 174 4.48 -6.16 -30.49
C ASN A 174 5.72 -7.05 -30.54
N ARG A 175 6.87 -6.51 -30.98
CA ARG A 175 8.15 -7.21 -31.00
C ARG A 175 8.56 -7.65 -29.60
N PHE A 176 8.44 -6.76 -28.61
CA PHE A 176 8.67 -7.07 -27.20
C PHE A 176 7.80 -8.23 -26.71
N LEU A 177 6.48 -8.14 -26.90
CA LEU A 177 5.55 -9.18 -26.44
C LEU A 177 5.80 -10.51 -27.15
N HIS A 178 6.08 -10.50 -28.44
CA HIS A 178 6.41 -11.70 -29.22
C HIS A 178 7.64 -12.41 -28.65
N LEU A 179 8.74 -11.68 -28.48
CA LEU A 179 9.99 -12.25 -27.94
C LEU A 179 9.85 -12.69 -26.48
N LEU A 180 9.11 -11.93 -25.67
CA LEU A 180 8.81 -12.30 -24.30
C LEU A 180 8.04 -13.63 -24.24
N LEU A 181 6.95 -13.76 -25.00
CA LEU A 181 6.11 -14.95 -25.00
C LEU A 181 6.86 -16.17 -25.56
N TYR A 182 7.67 -15.97 -26.60
CA TYR A 182 8.56 -16.97 -27.14
C TYR A 182 9.56 -17.45 -26.08
N GLY A 183 10.31 -16.55 -25.45
CA GLY A 183 11.29 -16.90 -24.42
C GLY A 183 10.70 -17.56 -23.18
N LEU A 184 9.49 -17.15 -22.77
CA LEU A 184 8.81 -17.73 -21.60
C LEU A 184 8.22 -19.12 -21.87
N PHE A 185 7.54 -19.31 -23.00
CA PHE A 185 6.70 -20.49 -23.19
C PHE A 185 7.27 -21.53 -24.16
N ARG A 186 8.22 -21.17 -25.04
CA ARG A 186 8.91 -22.13 -25.91
C ARG A 186 9.58 -23.28 -25.13
N PRO A 187 10.23 -23.05 -23.97
CA PRO A 187 10.76 -24.14 -23.14
C PRO A 187 9.70 -25.09 -22.57
N ALA A 188 8.47 -24.60 -22.45
CA ALA A 188 7.38 -25.22 -21.69
C ALA A 188 6.35 -25.95 -22.58
N THR A 189 6.41 -25.77 -23.90
CA THR A 189 5.57 -26.48 -24.88
C THR A 189 6.08 -27.91 -25.11
N ARG A 190 5.15 -28.87 -25.28
CA ARG A 190 5.51 -30.24 -25.71
C ARG A 190 5.70 -30.22 -27.22
N TYR A 191 6.90 -30.52 -27.70
CA TYR A 191 7.14 -30.72 -29.11
C TYR A 191 7.62 -32.16 -29.32
N SER A 192 7.16 -32.80 -30.40
CA SER A 192 7.85 -33.95 -30.98
C SER A 192 9.10 -33.36 -31.61
N LEU A 193 10.27 -33.59 -31.00
CA LEU A 193 11.55 -33.07 -31.50
C LEU A 193 11.89 -33.79 -32.79
N GLU A 194 11.35 -33.29 -33.91
CA GLU A 194 11.55 -33.88 -35.23
C GLU A 194 12.93 -33.53 -35.80
N THR A 195 13.59 -32.48 -35.28
CA THR A 195 14.91 -32.04 -35.74
C THR A 195 15.86 -31.68 -34.58
N GLU A 196 17.14 -32.03 -34.72
CA GLU A 196 18.19 -31.68 -33.74
C GLU A 196 18.30 -30.17 -33.47
N LEU A 197 17.96 -29.36 -34.48
CA LEU A 197 17.92 -27.90 -34.37
C LEU A 197 16.89 -27.43 -33.35
N GLU A 198 15.70 -28.04 -33.34
CA GLU A 198 14.62 -27.68 -32.40
C GLU A 198 14.93 -28.11 -30.97
N GLU A 199 15.60 -29.25 -30.81
CA GLU A 199 16.06 -29.71 -29.49
C GLU A 199 17.10 -28.76 -28.91
N THR A 200 18.05 -28.34 -29.74
CA THR A 200 19.10 -27.38 -29.36
C THR A 200 18.50 -26.03 -28.99
N GLU A 201 17.60 -25.48 -29.81
CA GLU A 201 16.89 -24.23 -29.55
C GLU A 201 16.15 -24.27 -28.20
N GLN A 202 15.33 -25.31 -27.97
CA GLN A 202 14.57 -25.45 -26.74
C GLN A 202 15.47 -25.59 -25.52
N ARG A 203 16.58 -26.32 -25.65
CA ARG A 203 17.57 -26.49 -24.58
C ARG A 203 18.21 -25.15 -24.20
N LEU A 204 18.66 -24.36 -25.18
CA LEU A 204 19.27 -23.05 -24.94
C LEU A 204 18.31 -22.08 -24.23
N ILE A 205 17.06 -21.95 -24.72
CA ILE A 205 16.08 -21.05 -24.11
C ILE A 205 15.67 -21.54 -22.72
N ARG A 206 15.57 -22.86 -22.53
CA ARG A 206 15.28 -23.45 -21.22
C ARG A 206 16.35 -23.13 -20.20
N GLU A 207 17.63 -23.29 -20.57
CA GLU A 207 18.74 -22.98 -19.68
C GLU A 207 18.79 -21.49 -19.32
N LEU A 208 18.53 -20.62 -20.31
CA LEU A 208 18.45 -19.18 -20.12
C LEU A 208 17.29 -18.77 -19.16
N LEU A 209 16.12 -19.37 -19.33
CA LEU A 209 14.94 -19.12 -18.49
C LEU A 209 15.16 -19.62 -17.04
N ALA A 210 15.70 -20.83 -16.90
CA ALA A 210 15.97 -21.42 -15.59
C ALA A 210 16.98 -20.58 -14.80
N GLU A 211 18.02 -20.09 -15.47
CA GLU A 211 19.04 -19.24 -14.85
C GLU A 211 18.48 -17.87 -14.46
N LEU A 212 17.68 -17.23 -15.32
CA LEU A 212 16.97 -16.00 -14.97
C LEU A 212 16.08 -16.21 -13.72
N ALA A 213 15.27 -17.27 -13.73
CA ALA A 213 14.37 -17.58 -12.62
C ALA A 213 15.15 -17.86 -11.32
N PHE A 214 16.29 -18.55 -11.41
CA PHE A 214 17.19 -18.81 -10.28
C PHE A 214 17.74 -17.50 -9.70
N GLN A 215 18.29 -16.62 -10.53
CA GLN A 215 18.83 -15.31 -10.10
C GLN A 215 17.75 -14.42 -9.46
N LEU A 216 16.56 -14.42 -10.02
CA LEU A 216 15.41 -13.69 -9.45
C LEU A 216 14.98 -14.27 -8.09
N ARG A 217 15.03 -15.59 -7.89
CA ARG A 217 14.72 -16.22 -6.60
C ARG A 217 15.80 -15.95 -5.55
N LEU A 218 17.08 -16.03 -5.93
CA LEU A 218 18.21 -15.72 -5.03
C LEU A 218 18.16 -14.29 -4.51
N THR A 219 17.80 -13.35 -5.38
CA THR A 219 17.72 -11.91 -5.02
C THR A 219 16.49 -11.56 -4.19
N ARG A 220 15.59 -12.50 -3.91
CA ARG A 220 14.42 -12.25 -3.06
C ARG A 220 14.78 -12.36 -1.58
N ARG A 221 14.84 -11.23 -0.86
CA ARG A 221 15.24 -11.20 0.56
C ARG A 221 14.21 -11.83 1.52
N ARG A 222 14.74 -12.48 2.57
CA ARG A 222 14.02 -12.95 3.76
C ARG A 222 13.85 -11.82 4.78
N GLY A 223 13.02 -10.81 4.48
CA GLY A 223 12.75 -9.66 5.36
C GLY A 223 11.37 -9.64 6.01
N VAL A 224 10.63 -10.75 5.91
CA VAL A 224 9.19 -10.76 6.24
C VAL A 224 8.95 -10.97 7.74
N ILE A 225 9.85 -11.66 8.45
CA ILE A 225 9.71 -11.93 9.89
C ILE A 225 9.68 -10.63 10.72
N PRO A 226 10.64 -9.68 10.56
CA PRO A 226 10.59 -8.40 11.27
C PRO A 226 9.27 -7.65 11.08
N VAL A 227 8.66 -7.75 9.90
CA VAL A 227 7.43 -7.03 9.60
C VAL A 227 6.19 -7.66 10.22
N TYR A 228 6.15 -8.99 10.32
CA TYR A 228 5.13 -9.64 11.15
C TYR A 228 5.27 -9.20 12.61
N LEU A 229 6.51 -9.13 13.15
CA LEU A 229 6.74 -8.67 14.52
C LEU A 229 6.30 -7.21 14.73
N THR A 230 6.64 -6.29 13.83
CA THR A 230 6.20 -4.88 13.93
C THR A 230 4.69 -4.74 13.73
N THR A 231 4.06 -5.61 12.92
CA THR A 231 2.60 -5.62 12.79
C THR A 231 1.93 -6.11 14.08
N VAL A 232 2.48 -7.14 14.72
CA VAL A 232 2.01 -7.60 16.03
C VAL A 232 2.18 -6.49 17.07
N ALA A 233 3.31 -5.77 17.07
CA ALA A 233 3.50 -4.63 17.96
C ALA A 233 2.46 -3.52 17.73
N PHE A 234 2.11 -3.22 16.46
CA PHE A 234 1.02 -2.29 16.14
C PHE A 234 -0.33 -2.79 16.68
N LEU A 235 -0.65 -4.07 16.51
CA LEU A 235 -1.89 -4.66 17.03
C LEU A 235 -1.96 -4.61 18.56
N LEU A 236 -0.84 -4.85 19.25
CA LEU A 236 -0.76 -4.73 20.70
C LEU A 236 -0.96 -3.28 21.16
N ALA A 237 -0.35 -2.31 20.47
CA ALA A 237 -0.56 -0.89 20.76
C ALA A 237 -2.03 -0.47 20.56
N LEU A 238 -2.68 -0.96 19.50
CA LEU A 238 -4.10 -0.77 19.27
C LEU A 238 -4.96 -1.39 20.39
N ALA A 239 -4.54 -2.54 20.93
CA ALA A 239 -5.29 -3.27 21.96
C ALA A 239 -5.24 -2.54 23.29
N VAL A 240 -4.04 -2.10 23.68
CA VAL A 240 -3.83 -1.28 24.86
C VAL A 240 -4.60 0.04 24.72
N SER A 241 -4.58 0.67 23.55
CA SER A 241 -5.30 1.93 23.32
C SER A 241 -6.82 1.77 23.38
N SER A 242 -7.35 0.60 23.02
CA SER A 242 -8.80 0.33 23.09
C SER A 242 -9.34 0.26 24.51
N THR A 243 -8.51 -0.17 25.47
CA THR A 243 -8.88 -0.28 26.88
C THR A 243 -8.43 0.94 27.70
N ALA A 244 -7.46 1.71 27.17
CA ALA A 244 -6.92 2.87 27.84
C ALA A 244 -8.01 3.91 28.18
N PRO A 245 -7.99 4.48 29.40
CA PRO A 245 -8.75 5.70 29.69
C PRO A 245 -8.34 6.79 28.72
N SER A 246 -9.31 7.54 28.21
CA SER A 246 -9.09 8.68 27.32
C SER A 246 -8.54 9.93 28.03
N GLY A 247 -8.25 9.90 29.34
CA GLY A 247 -7.67 11.02 30.08
C GLY A 247 -8.49 12.34 30.05
N GLY A 248 -8.22 13.24 30.99
CA GLY A 248 -8.87 14.57 31.06
C GLY A 248 -8.58 15.49 29.86
N SER A 249 -7.71 15.07 28.92
CA SER A 249 -7.33 15.85 27.74
C SER A 249 -8.38 15.87 26.62
N GLY A 250 -9.48 15.12 26.73
CA GLY A 250 -10.53 15.06 25.69
C GLY A 250 -10.08 14.31 24.43
N VAL A 251 -8.94 13.61 24.49
CA VAL A 251 -8.29 12.96 23.35
C VAL A 251 -8.36 11.45 23.50
N ASP A 252 -9.05 10.77 22.57
CA ASP A 252 -9.08 9.31 22.58
C ASP A 252 -7.73 8.75 22.06
N PRO A 253 -6.97 8.00 22.89
CA PRO A 253 -5.69 7.42 22.46
C PRO A 253 -5.85 6.44 21.31
N LEU A 254 -7.04 5.90 21.06
CA LEU A 254 -7.32 4.98 19.96
C LEU A 254 -7.31 5.65 18.57
N LEU A 255 -7.51 6.97 18.51
CA LEU A 255 -7.76 7.72 17.27
C LEU A 255 -6.63 7.59 16.23
N PRO A 256 -5.35 7.84 16.58
CA PRO A 256 -4.25 7.71 15.63
C PRO A 256 -4.07 6.26 15.18
N GLY A 257 -4.30 5.29 16.07
CA GLY A 257 -4.28 3.88 15.72
C GLY A 257 -5.26 3.53 14.62
N LEU A 258 -6.51 3.94 14.77
CA LEU A 258 -7.57 3.74 13.77
C LEU A 258 -7.22 4.41 12.44
N LEU A 259 -6.69 5.63 12.48
CA LEU A 259 -6.25 6.38 11.30
C LEU A 259 -5.17 5.63 10.49
N PHE A 260 -4.27 4.89 11.15
CA PHE A 260 -3.15 4.19 10.52
C PHE A 260 -3.33 2.67 10.38
N THR A 261 -4.52 2.12 10.63
CA THR A 261 -4.80 0.67 10.49
C THR A 261 -4.45 0.09 9.11
N TRP A 262 -4.48 0.91 8.06
CA TRP A 262 -4.07 0.54 6.70
C TRP A 262 -2.55 0.42 6.51
N GLY A 263 -1.75 1.09 7.35
CA GLY A 263 -0.29 1.13 7.24
C GLY A 263 0.34 -0.26 7.31
N PRO A 264 0.09 -1.07 8.35
CA PRO A 264 0.57 -2.44 8.42
C PRO A 264 0.15 -3.31 7.23
N VAL A 265 -1.08 -3.12 6.71
CA VAL A 265 -1.57 -3.83 5.52
C VAL A 265 -0.73 -3.51 4.29
N LEU A 266 -0.50 -2.22 4.02
CA LEU A 266 0.36 -1.76 2.93
C LEU A 266 1.77 -2.37 3.05
N ILE A 267 2.35 -2.31 4.25
CA ILE A 267 3.74 -2.73 4.48
C ILE A 267 3.89 -4.24 4.36
N LEU A 268 2.96 -5.03 4.89
CA LEU A 268 2.93 -6.47 4.71
C LEU A 268 2.85 -6.85 3.23
N LEU A 269 1.93 -6.23 2.49
CA LEU A 269 1.73 -6.56 1.07
C LEU A 269 2.89 -6.12 0.19
N THR A 270 3.45 -4.92 0.41
CA THR A 270 4.63 -4.42 -0.34
C THR A 270 5.87 -5.28 -0.11
N LEU A 271 6.02 -5.87 1.07
CA LEU A 271 7.16 -6.73 1.39
C LEU A 271 6.98 -8.16 0.94
N VAL A 272 5.77 -8.69 1.00
CA VAL A 272 5.47 -9.99 0.37
C VAL A 272 5.65 -9.89 -1.16
N ASP A 273 5.32 -8.74 -1.77
CA ASP A 273 5.54 -8.41 -3.18
C ASP A 273 7.01 -8.02 -3.51
N ARG A 274 7.92 -7.95 -2.52
CA ARG A 274 9.32 -7.55 -2.76
C ARG A 274 10.06 -8.64 -3.54
N ASN A 275 10.15 -8.48 -4.85
CA ASN A 275 10.96 -9.35 -5.71
C ASN A 275 12.35 -8.76 -6.02
N PRO A 276 12.58 -7.44 -6.20
CA PRO A 276 13.95 -6.91 -6.29
C PRO A 276 14.54 -6.38 -4.98
N ILE A 277 15.81 -6.71 -4.71
CA ILE A 277 16.70 -5.88 -3.85
C ILE A 277 17.01 -4.56 -4.58
N SER A 278 17.15 -4.62 -5.90
CA SER A 278 17.36 -3.48 -6.80
C SER A 278 16.54 -3.70 -8.07
N SER A 279 15.55 -2.84 -8.27
CA SER A 279 14.70 -2.85 -9.47
C SER A 279 15.51 -2.59 -10.73
N ASP A 280 16.53 -1.72 -10.67
CA ASP A 280 17.45 -1.44 -11.78
C ASP A 280 18.21 -2.70 -12.22
N ARG A 281 18.75 -3.46 -11.26
CA ARG A 281 19.47 -4.70 -11.57
C ARG A 281 18.56 -5.72 -12.25
N HIS A 282 17.31 -5.85 -11.79
CA HIS A 282 16.33 -6.75 -12.42
C HIS A 282 15.94 -6.27 -13.80
N ARG A 283 15.74 -4.97 -14.00
CA ARG A 283 15.48 -4.38 -15.32
C ARG A 283 16.57 -4.74 -16.31
N VAL A 284 17.84 -4.50 -15.95
CA VAL A 284 19.01 -4.86 -16.77
C VAL A 284 19.06 -6.36 -17.02
N LEU A 285 18.79 -7.18 -16.00
CA LEU A 285 18.79 -8.64 -16.13
C LEU A 285 17.73 -9.11 -17.15
N PHE A 286 16.53 -8.52 -17.13
CA PHE A 286 15.47 -8.83 -18.10
C PHE A 286 15.81 -8.35 -19.50
N GLU A 287 16.40 -7.15 -19.65
CA GLU A 287 16.85 -6.60 -20.93
C GLU A 287 17.91 -7.52 -21.58
N ARG A 288 18.90 -7.96 -20.79
CA ARG A 288 19.94 -8.91 -21.23
C ARG A 288 19.36 -10.28 -21.60
N TRP A 289 18.43 -10.79 -20.79
CA TRP A 289 17.74 -12.04 -21.08
C TRP A 289 16.94 -11.95 -22.38
N LEU A 290 16.15 -10.88 -22.59
CA LEU A 290 15.40 -10.66 -23.83
C LEU A 290 16.31 -10.53 -25.06
N HIS A 291 17.47 -9.89 -24.91
CA HIS A 291 18.47 -9.82 -25.98
C HIS A 291 18.94 -11.23 -26.39
N ASN A 292 19.30 -12.08 -25.41
CA ASN A 292 19.71 -13.45 -25.69
C ASN A 292 18.59 -14.29 -26.32
N VAL A 293 17.34 -14.10 -25.87
CA VAL A 293 16.16 -14.72 -26.51
C VAL A 293 16.02 -14.26 -27.97
N SER A 294 16.22 -12.98 -28.24
CA SER A 294 16.19 -12.42 -29.60
C SER A 294 17.31 -13.01 -30.48
N ALA A 295 18.51 -13.17 -29.93
CA ALA A 295 19.64 -13.76 -30.65
C ALA A 295 19.36 -15.22 -31.05
N ILE A 296 18.79 -16.02 -30.12
CA ILE A 296 18.38 -17.41 -30.42
C ILE A 296 17.26 -17.43 -31.47
N TYR A 297 16.26 -16.54 -31.35
CA TYR A 297 15.17 -16.44 -32.33
C TYR A 297 15.70 -16.09 -33.73
N HIS A 298 16.63 -15.15 -33.83
CA HIS A 298 17.26 -14.76 -35.11
C HIS A 298 18.11 -15.89 -35.70
N TRP A 299 18.92 -16.57 -34.88
CA TRP A 299 19.64 -17.77 -35.29
C TRP A 299 18.68 -18.83 -35.85
N ARG A 300 17.56 -19.10 -35.16
CA ARG A 300 16.57 -20.08 -35.60
C ARG A 300 15.88 -19.74 -36.93
N THR A 301 15.65 -18.45 -37.19
CA THR A 301 14.86 -17.98 -38.34
C THR A 301 15.72 -17.65 -39.56
N VAL A 302 16.91 -17.07 -39.35
CA VAL A 302 17.80 -16.56 -40.39
C VAL A 302 19.10 -17.36 -40.46
N GLY A 303 19.73 -17.62 -39.32
CA GLY A 303 21.08 -18.19 -39.25
C GLY A 303 21.08 -19.68 -38.95
N ARG A 304 20.90 -20.56 -39.95
CA ARG A 304 21.07 -22.02 -39.78
C ARG A 304 22.54 -22.47 -39.59
N GLY A 305 23.38 -21.60 -39.04
CA GLY A 305 24.80 -21.84 -38.75
C GLY A 305 25.02 -22.56 -37.41
N PRO A 306 26.29 -22.85 -37.06
CA PRO A 306 26.63 -23.47 -35.78
C PRO A 306 26.20 -22.60 -34.58
N VAL A 307 25.95 -23.21 -33.41
CA VAL A 307 25.55 -22.50 -32.18
C VAL A 307 26.54 -21.40 -31.76
N SER A 308 27.82 -21.54 -32.12
CA SER A 308 28.86 -20.52 -31.92
C SER A 308 28.62 -19.21 -32.68
N SER A 309 27.73 -19.20 -33.68
CA SER A 309 27.34 -18.00 -34.42
C SER A 309 26.33 -17.12 -33.69
N ILE A 310 25.76 -17.60 -32.57
CA ILE A 310 24.81 -16.82 -31.77
C ILE A 310 25.54 -15.62 -31.15
N GLN A 311 25.06 -14.42 -31.47
CA GLN A 311 25.54 -13.19 -30.86
C GLN A 311 24.92 -13.00 -29.48
N TRP A 312 25.54 -13.62 -28.47
CA TRP A 312 25.17 -13.42 -27.08
C TRP A 312 25.32 -11.96 -26.65
N TRP A 313 24.57 -11.56 -25.64
CA TRP A 313 24.65 -10.22 -25.07
C TRP A 313 26.09 -9.89 -24.68
N ARG A 314 26.53 -8.70 -25.09
CA ARG A 314 27.80 -8.10 -24.71
C ARG A 314 27.54 -6.68 -24.24
N GLU A 315 28.43 -6.15 -23.42
CA GLU A 315 28.36 -4.76 -23.00
C GLU A 315 28.49 -3.87 -24.25
N PRO A 316 27.54 -2.94 -24.50
CA PRO A 316 27.55 -2.13 -25.70
C PRO A 316 28.80 -1.24 -25.72
N ALA A 317 29.50 -1.21 -26.85
CA ALA A 317 30.71 -0.44 -27.03
C ALA A 317 30.42 1.07 -27.19
N SER A 318 29.18 1.42 -27.57
CA SER A 318 28.75 2.81 -27.79
C SER A 318 27.33 3.08 -27.26
N PHE A 319 26.98 4.37 -27.19
CA PHE A 319 25.64 4.81 -26.77
C PHE A 319 24.57 4.57 -27.87
N ASP A 320 24.97 4.52 -29.14
CA ASP A 320 24.06 4.30 -30.27
C ASP A 320 23.63 2.83 -30.38
N GLU A 321 24.51 1.87 -30.07
CA GLU A 321 24.15 0.45 -29.89
C GLU A 321 23.07 0.26 -28.81
N ARG A 322 22.94 1.22 -27.87
CA ARG A 322 21.97 1.17 -26.79
C ARG A 322 20.52 1.36 -27.26
N HIS A 323 20.29 1.84 -28.49
CA HIS A 323 18.95 2.12 -29.02
C HIS A 323 18.23 0.90 -29.63
N ASP A 324 18.96 -0.17 -29.97
CA ASP A 324 18.36 -1.42 -30.49
C ASP A 324 17.82 -2.35 -29.38
N PHE A 325 18.00 -2.00 -28.11
CA PHE A 325 17.56 -2.82 -26.98
C PHE A 325 16.06 -2.66 -26.70
N LEU A 326 15.42 -3.80 -26.41
CA LEU A 326 14.04 -3.86 -25.89
C LEU A 326 13.99 -3.25 -24.48
N TYR A 327 13.71 -1.95 -24.42
CA TYR A 327 13.73 -1.20 -23.17
C TYR A 327 12.55 -1.55 -22.25
N ILE A 328 12.84 -2.01 -21.04
CA ILE A 328 11.81 -2.24 -20.02
C ILE A 328 11.58 -0.94 -19.26
N GLY A 329 10.32 -0.60 -19.02
CA GLY A 329 9.94 0.65 -18.38
C GLY A 329 10.30 0.72 -16.89
N GLU A 330 9.89 1.81 -16.26
CA GLU A 330 10.08 2.03 -14.82
C GLU A 330 9.43 0.94 -13.97
N PHE A 331 10.04 0.66 -12.81
CA PHE A 331 9.46 -0.21 -11.80
C PHE A 331 8.23 0.44 -11.14
N ILE A 332 7.10 -0.27 -11.16
CA ILE A 332 5.83 0.16 -10.56
C ILE A 332 5.41 -0.69 -9.37
N GLY A 333 6.02 -1.87 -9.21
CA GLY A 333 5.73 -2.80 -8.12
C GLY A 333 5.79 -2.14 -6.74
N GLN A 334 5.19 -2.80 -5.74
CA GLN A 334 5.11 -2.29 -4.37
C GLN A 334 4.39 -0.93 -4.25
N GLY A 335 3.53 -0.58 -5.22
CA GLY A 335 2.77 0.66 -5.20
C GLY A 335 3.65 1.92 -5.24
N ARG A 336 4.80 1.89 -5.92
CA ARG A 336 5.76 3.00 -5.92
C ARG A 336 5.41 4.13 -6.89
N THR A 337 4.72 3.80 -7.97
CA THR A 337 4.24 4.77 -8.96
C THR A 337 2.83 4.45 -9.36
N VAL A 338 2.11 5.47 -9.83
CA VAL A 338 0.75 5.31 -10.36
C VAL A 338 0.76 4.57 -11.70
N GLY A 339 -0.10 3.57 -11.84
CA GLY A 339 -0.32 2.83 -13.08
C GLY A 339 -0.69 1.36 -12.86
N ASP A 340 -1.05 0.69 -13.95
CA ASP A 340 -1.34 -0.75 -13.98
C ASP A 340 -0.60 -1.42 -15.15
N ALA A 341 0.34 -2.31 -14.82
CA ALA A 341 1.08 -3.09 -15.82
C ALA A 341 0.17 -4.10 -16.53
N GLY A 342 -0.71 -4.79 -15.81
CA GLY A 342 -1.66 -5.79 -16.33
C GLY A 342 -1.07 -6.94 -17.16
N LEU A 343 0.24 -7.02 -17.36
CA LEU A 343 0.93 -7.93 -18.28
C LEU A 343 0.71 -9.39 -17.91
N ALA A 344 0.97 -9.77 -16.67
CA ALA A 344 0.81 -11.15 -16.24
C ALA A 344 -0.66 -11.60 -16.37
N SER A 345 -1.61 -10.75 -15.99
CA SER A 345 -3.04 -11.06 -16.17
C SER A 345 -3.44 -11.22 -17.63
N ALA A 346 -2.95 -10.36 -18.54
CA ALA A 346 -3.26 -10.45 -19.97
C ALA A 346 -2.69 -11.73 -20.60
N VAL A 347 -1.41 -12.02 -20.30
CA VAL A 347 -0.71 -13.22 -20.77
C VAL A 347 -1.38 -14.50 -20.24
N MET A 348 -1.65 -14.59 -18.94
CA MET A 348 -2.30 -15.76 -18.36
C MET A 348 -3.73 -15.97 -18.88
N ALA A 349 -4.48 -14.90 -19.14
CA ALA A 349 -5.81 -15.00 -19.73
C ALA A 349 -5.78 -15.60 -21.14
N GLU A 350 -4.84 -15.15 -21.98
CA GLU A 350 -4.66 -15.68 -23.34
C GLU A 350 -4.15 -17.12 -23.37
N ILE A 351 -3.21 -17.47 -22.48
CA ILE A 351 -2.73 -18.85 -22.34
C ILE A 351 -3.86 -19.82 -21.98
N ARG A 352 -4.75 -19.42 -21.06
CA ARG A 352 -5.93 -20.20 -20.69
C ARG A 352 -6.93 -20.29 -21.85
N ALA A 353 -7.23 -19.16 -22.49
CA ALA A 353 -8.20 -19.11 -23.58
C ALA A 353 -7.80 -20.02 -24.75
N ARG A 354 -6.51 -20.01 -25.11
CA ARG A 354 -5.98 -20.81 -26.23
C ARG A 354 -5.53 -22.23 -25.83
N ARG A 355 -5.62 -22.58 -24.54
CA ARG A 355 -5.13 -23.86 -23.99
C ARG A 355 -3.70 -24.18 -24.45
N VAL A 356 -2.82 -23.18 -24.38
CA VAL A 356 -1.39 -23.30 -24.78
C VAL A 356 -0.66 -24.32 -23.90
N VAL A 357 -1.12 -24.48 -22.67
CA VAL A 357 -0.49 -25.37 -21.69
C VAL A 357 -0.53 -26.82 -22.17
N GLY A 358 0.65 -27.42 -22.32
CA GLY A 358 0.80 -28.83 -22.72
C GLY A 358 0.65 -29.11 -24.22
N ARG A 359 0.42 -28.08 -25.05
CA ARG A 359 0.40 -28.19 -26.52
C ARG A 359 1.74 -27.78 -27.15
N SER A 360 1.97 -28.25 -28.37
CA SER A 360 2.96 -27.65 -29.28
C SER A 360 2.41 -26.32 -29.80
N VAL A 361 3.25 -25.29 -29.79
CA VAL A 361 2.92 -23.98 -30.37
C VAL A 361 3.91 -23.71 -31.50
N PRO A 362 3.45 -23.67 -32.77
CA PRO A 362 4.24 -23.21 -33.90
C PRO A 362 4.80 -21.80 -33.68
N LEU A 363 5.95 -21.51 -34.31
CA LEU A 363 6.64 -20.22 -34.17
C LEU A 363 5.76 -19.02 -34.54
N GLU A 364 4.92 -19.16 -35.56
CA GLU A 364 4.02 -18.11 -36.05
C GLU A 364 2.92 -17.76 -35.04
N GLN A 365 2.45 -18.74 -34.26
CA GLN A 365 1.37 -18.53 -33.29
C GLN A 365 1.80 -17.66 -32.10
N TYR A 366 3.10 -17.51 -31.83
CA TYR A 366 3.58 -16.57 -30.81
C TYR A 366 3.31 -15.11 -31.20
N ARG A 367 3.32 -14.79 -32.50
CA ARG A 367 2.98 -13.45 -33.01
C ARG A 367 1.49 -13.17 -32.81
N ASP A 368 0.64 -14.16 -33.09
CA ASP A 368 -0.81 -14.08 -32.86
C ASP A 368 -1.17 -14.02 -31.38
N LEU A 369 -0.38 -14.67 -30.52
CA LEU A 369 -0.53 -14.58 -29.07
C LEU A 369 -0.13 -13.19 -28.58
N ALA A 370 0.97 -12.63 -29.09
CA ALA A 370 1.43 -11.29 -28.73
C ALA A 370 0.41 -10.21 -29.08
N SER A 371 -0.19 -10.27 -30.28
CA SER A 371 -1.22 -9.33 -30.71
C SER A 371 -2.47 -9.40 -29.83
N ALA A 372 -2.91 -10.61 -29.46
CA ALA A 372 -4.05 -10.78 -28.56
C ALA A 372 -3.77 -10.30 -27.13
N VAL A 373 -2.57 -10.56 -26.61
CA VAL A 373 -2.13 -10.02 -25.31
C VAL A 373 -2.12 -8.48 -25.34
N LYS A 374 -1.65 -7.87 -26.42
CA LYS A 374 -1.67 -6.40 -26.59
C LYS A 374 -3.09 -5.84 -26.56
N VAL A 375 -4.04 -6.45 -27.26
CA VAL A 375 -5.45 -6.03 -27.23
C VAL A 375 -6.01 -6.10 -25.81
N ARG A 376 -5.68 -7.15 -25.03
CA ARG A 376 -6.08 -7.24 -23.63
C ARG A 376 -5.39 -6.22 -22.73
N LEU A 377 -4.12 -5.93 -22.97
CA LEU A 377 -3.37 -4.92 -22.25
C LEU A 377 -3.98 -3.51 -22.39
N CYS A 378 -4.75 -3.24 -23.44
CA CYS A 378 -5.48 -1.98 -23.58
C CYS A 378 -6.72 -1.89 -22.66
N ARG A 379 -7.27 -3.01 -22.20
CA ARG A 379 -8.49 -3.05 -21.37
C ARG A 379 -8.16 -3.31 -19.91
N ARG A 380 -8.86 -2.62 -19.00
CA ARG A 380 -8.80 -2.96 -17.57
C ARG A 380 -9.57 -4.24 -17.31
N SER A 381 -9.01 -5.11 -16.48
CA SER A 381 -9.72 -6.31 -16.05
C SER A 381 -10.74 -5.95 -14.97
N TRP A 382 -11.85 -6.69 -14.94
CA TRP A 382 -12.83 -6.61 -13.84
C TRP A 382 -12.16 -6.88 -12.47
N GLN A 383 -11.18 -7.78 -12.45
CA GLN A 383 -10.36 -8.07 -11.27
C GLN A 383 -9.64 -6.84 -10.74
N TRP A 384 -9.12 -5.97 -11.62
CA TRP A 384 -8.49 -4.72 -11.21
C TRP A 384 -9.49 -3.77 -10.53
N LEU A 385 -10.74 -3.68 -11.02
CA LEU A 385 -11.76 -2.85 -10.39
C LEU A 385 -12.12 -3.37 -8.99
N CYS A 386 -12.36 -4.69 -8.86
CA CYS A 386 -12.67 -5.29 -7.56
C CYS A 386 -11.52 -5.11 -6.55
N THR A 387 -10.27 -5.26 -6.99
CA THR A 387 -9.11 -5.03 -6.12
C THR A 387 -8.96 -3.57 -5.73
N SER A 388 -9.27 -2.64 -6.64
CA SER A 388 -9.23 -1.22 -6.33
C SER A 388 -10.29 -0.79 -5.32
N LEU A 389 -11.50 -1.34 -5.43
CA LEU A 389 -12.57 -1.13 -4.44
C LEU A 389 -12.25 -1.77 -3.09
N ALA A 390 -11.66 -2.97 -3.09
CA ALA A 390 -11.23 -3.63 -1.86
C ALA A 390 -10.08 -2.86 -1.18
N ALA A 391 -9.16 -2.31 -1.95
CA ALA A 391 -8.08 -1.45 -1.44
C ALA A 391 -8.63 -0.14 -0.85
N GLU A 392 -9.60 0.50 -1.51
CA GLU A 392 -10.28 1.68 -0.98
C GLU A 392 -10.95 1.36 0.36
N LEU A 393 -11.72 0.28 0.42
CA LEU A 393 -12.39 -0.15 1.65
C LEU A 393 -11.39 -0.42 2.78
N ALA A 394 -10.29 -1.14 2.47
CA ALA A 394 -9.26 -1.45 3.46
C ALA A 394 -8.57 -0.20 4.02
N VAL A 395 -8.49 0.89 3.24
CA VAL A 395 -7.87 2.14 3.69
C VAL A 395 -8.85 3.04 4.41
N VAL A 396 -10.06 3.23 3.88
CA VAL A 396 -10.99 4.25 4.36
C VAL A 396 -11.75 3.83 5.61
N VAL A 397 -11.98 2.54 5.83
CA VAL A 397 -12.74 2.06 7.00
C VAL A 397 -12.09 2.47 8.33
N GLY A 398 -10.77 2.34 8.48
CA GLY A 398 -10.06 2.77 9.69
C GLY A 398 -10.25 4.25 10.04
N PRO A 399 -9.90 5.17 9.13
CA PRO A 399 -10.18 6.61 9.24
C PRO A 399 -11.66 6.92 9.48
N LEU A 400 -12.60 6.21 8.85
CA LEU A 400 -14.03 6.40 9.13
C LEU A 400 -14.41 5.95 10.55
N MET A 401 -13.78 4.90 11.09
CA MET A 401 -13.95 4.52 12.50
C MET A 401 -13.33 5.56 13.44
N ALA A 402 -12.17 6.11 13.07
CA ALA A 402 -11.55 7.21 13.80
C ALA A 402 -12.43 8.46 13.78
N PHE A 403 -12.99 8.81 12.61
CA PHE A 403 -13.96 9.89 12.46
C PHE A 403 -15.20 9.64 13.30
N MET A 404 -15.80 8.45 13.24
CA MET A 404 -16.97 8.09 14.04
C MET A 404 -16.71 8.27 15.54
N LEU A 405 -15.54 7.84 16.01
CA LEU A 405 -15.15 7.99 17.41
C LEU A 405 -14.96 9.46 17.78
N ALA A 406 -14.20 10.22 16.99
CA ALA A 406 -13.98 11.65 17.21
C ALA A 406 -15.28 12.46 17.16
N PHE A 407 -16.16 12.14 16.21
CA PHE A 407 -17.40 12.87 15.95
C PHE A 407 -18.48 12.63 17.01
N ASN A 408 -18.49 11.44 17.61
CA ASN A 408 -19.44 11.11 18.68
C ASN A 408 -18.91 11.38 20.08
N ASN A 409 -17.65 11.82 20.22
CA ASN A 409 -17.17 12.32 21.50
C ASN A 409 -17.81 13.69 21.81
N PRO A 410 -18.41 13.85 23.01
CA PRO A 410 -19.25 15.00 23.34
C PRO A 410 -18.49 16.33 23.40
N THR A 411 -17.16 16.28 23.54
CA THR A 411 -16.23 17.42 23.59
C THR A 411 -15.52 17.71 22.27
N VAL A 412 -15.82 17.01 21.17
CA VAL A 412 -15.04 17.15 19.92
C VAL A 412 -15.90 17.24 18.66
N GLY A 413 -17.08 16.60 18.65
CA GLY A 413 -18.12 16.84 17.64
C GLY A 413 -17.61 16.90 16.19
N PHE A 414 -18.20 17.76 15.35
CA PHE A 414 -17.52 18.19 14.11
C PHE A 414 -16.54 19.31 14.45
N GLY A 415 -15.33 18.94 14.81
CA GLY A 415 -14.27 19.84 15.26
C GLY A 415 -12.98 19.62 14.48
N CYS A 416 -11.87 20.08 15.05
CA CYS A 416 -10.57 20.00 14.38
C CYS A 416 -10.13 18.56 14.13
N ASP A 417 -10.33 17.63 15.07
CA ASP A 417 -9.91 16.24 14.91
C ASP A 417 -10.74 15.47 13.88
N SER A 418 -12.06 15.39 14.09
CA SER A 418 -12.98 14.69 13.19
C SER A 418 -12.96 15.31 11.79
N GLY A 419 -12.94 16.64 11.70
CA GLY A 419 -12.78 17.36 10.43
C GLY A 419 -11.45 17.05 9.74
N SER A 420 -10.34 17.01 10.47
CA SER A 420 -9.03 16.69 9.89
C SER A 420 -8.95 15.26 9.38
N ILE A 421 -9.49 14.29 10.12
CA ILE A 421 -9.52 12.88 9.71
C ILE A 421 -10.38 12.72 8.44
N LEU A 422 -11.55 13.34 8.41
CA LEU A 422 -12.44 13.29 7.26
C LEU A 422 -11.81 13.97 6.04
N LEU A 423 -11.17 15.13 6.24
CA LEU A 423 -10.48 15.85 5.18
C LEU A 423 -9.34 15.01 4.59
N TRP A 424 -8.55 14.32 5.43
CA TRP A 424 -7.54 13.39 4.95
C TRP A 424 -8.14 12.27 4.10
N ALA A 425 -9.21 11.63 4.60
CA ALA A 425 -9.88 10.55 3.89
C ALA A 425 -10.33 11.01 2.49
N VAL A 426 -11.01 12.15 2.41
CA VAL A 426 -11.44 12.76 1.13
C VAL A 426 -10.25 13.08 0.23
N LEU A 427 -9.23 13.78 0.74
CA LEU A 427 -8.05 14.17 -0.04
C LEU A 427 -7.30 12.95 -0.59
N SER A 428 -7.24 11.84 0.15
CA SER A 428 -6.59 10.60 -0.29
C SER A 428 -7.41 9.80 -1.34
N THR A 429 -8.74 9.88 -1.27
CA THR A 429 -9.66 9.23 -2.22
C THR A 429 -9.68 9.96 -3.58
N LEU A 430 -9.48 11.28 -3.64
CA LEU A 430 -9.43 12.04 -4.90
C LEU A 430 -8.37 11.53 -5.91
N PRO A 431 -7.08 11.36 -5.55
CA PRO A 431 -6.09 10.78 -6.47
C PRO A 431 -6.43 9.32 -6.82
N TRP A 432 -7.04 8.55 -5.92
CA TRP A 432 -7.51 7.20 -6.21
C TRP A 432 -8.62 7.19 -7.28
N LEU A 433 -9.61 8.08 -7.18
CA LEU A 433 -10.66 8.27 -8.19
C LEU A 433 -10.07 8.58 -9.56
N LEU A 434 -9.04 9.44 -9.63
CA LEU A 434 -8.32 9.69 -10.89
C LEU A 434 -7.75 8.40 -11.47
N THR A 435 -7.19 7.53 -10.63
CA THR A 435 -6.73 6.22 -11.10
C THR A 435 -7.87 5.35 -11.56
N LEU A 436 -9.08 5.38 -10.97
CA LEU A 436 -10.22 4.62 -11.46
C LEU A 436 -10.65 5.04 -12.87
N PHE A 437 -10.65 6.34 -13.17
CA PHE A 437 -11.06 6.85 -14.48
C PHE A 437 -9.94 6.80 -15.52
N ARG A 438 -8.67 6.85 -15.10
CA ARG A 438 -7.51 6.87 -16.01
C ARG A 438 -6.51 5.78 -15.66
N ARG A 439 -6.34 4.79 -16.56
CA ARG A 439 -5.41 3.67 -16.36
C ARG A 439 -3.98 4.08 -16.07
N ASN A 440 -3.44 4.93 -16.93
CA ASN A 440 -2.08 5.41 -16.85
C ASN A 440 -2.14 6.93 -17.01
N PRO A 441 -2.30 7.70 -15.92
CA PRO A 441 -2.30 9.15 -16.00
C PRO A 441 -0.96 9.62 -16.59
N ARG A 442 -1.03 10.39 -17.67
CA ARG A 442 0.11 10.98 -18.40
C ARG A 442 -0.06 12.50 -18.47
N GLY A 443 1.04 13.22 -18.66
CA GLY A 443 1.03 14.69 -18.76
C GLY A 443 0.40 15.35 -17.54
N HIS A 444 -0.54 16.28 -17.78
CA HIS A 444 -1.22 17.04 -16.73
C HIS A 444 -1.99 16.16 -15.72
N TRP A 445 -2.56 15.03 -16.14
CA TRP A 445 -3.25 14.11 -15.21
C TRP A 445 -2.29 13.49 -14.20
N LYS A 446 -1.05 13.20 -14.61
CA LYS A 446 -0.01 12.69 -13.71
C LYS A 446 0.38 13.76 -12.69
N VAL A 447 0.50 15.01 -13.13
CA VAL A 447 0.78 16.15 -12.24
C VAL A 447 -0.35 16.34 -11.24
N LEU A 448 -1.61 16.38 -11.71
CA LEU A 448 -2.78 16.53 -10.85
C LEU A 448 -2.85 15.42 -9.79
N TYR A 449 -2.60 14.17 -10.18
CA TYR A 449 -2.53 13.04 -9.24
C TYR A 449 -1.52 13.29 -8.12
N TYR A 450 -0.29 13.70 -8.46
CA TYR A 450 0.75 13.93 -7.45
C TYR A 450 0.49 15.17 -6.60
N VAL A 451 -0.15 16.22 -7.14
CA VAL A 451 -0.57 17.39 -6.36
C VAL A 451 -1.58 16.98 -5.31
N LEU A 452 -2.61 16.21 -5.67
CA LEU A 452 -3.63 15.74 -4.73
C LEU A 452 -3.02 14.80 -3.68
N ALA A 453 -2.17 13.85 -4.09
CA ALA A 453 -1.47 12.98 -3.16
C ALA A 453 -0.55 13.78 -2.20
N PHE A 454 0.07 14.86 -2.68
CA PHE A 454 0.89 15.74 -1.85
C PHE A 454 0.06 16.46 -0.80
N LEU A 455 -1.09 17.03 -1.20
CA LEU A 455 -2.02 17.67 -0.27
C LEU A 455 -2.50 16.68 0.81
N ALA A 456 -2.87 15.46 0.42
CA ALA A 456 -3.28 14.42 1.36
C ALA A 456 -2.15 14.05 2.34
N MET A 457 -0.94 13.81 1.85
CA MET A 457 0.22 13.48 2.67
C MET A 457 0.60 14.63 3.61
N SER A 458 0.67 15.86 3.09
CA SER A 458 0.98 17.06 3.88
C SER A 458 -0.05 17.28 4.97
N TRP A 459 -1.33 17.06 4.68
CA TRP A 459 -2.39 17.17 5.67
C TRP A 459 -2.27 16.09 6.75
N LEU A 460 -1.95 14.84 6.39
CA LEU A 460 -1.72 13.77 7.36
C LEU A 460 -0.57 14.11 8.32
N ILE A 461 0.54 14.61 7.79
CA ILE A 461 1.71 15.02 8.58
C ILE A 461 1.36 16.22 9.46
N ALA A 462 0.69 17.23 8.92
CA ALA A 462 0.25 18.41 9.66
C ALA A 462 -0.69 18.04 10.81
N TYR A 463 -1.66 17.15 10.57
CA TYR A 463 -2.55 16.63 11.60
C TYR A 463 -1.77 15.98 12.75
N MET A 464 -0.79 15.11 12.44
CA MET A 464 0.04 14.47 13.46
C MET A 464 0.90 15.48 14.24
N LEU A 465 1.45 16.49 13.57
CA LEU A 465 2.22 17.55 14.22
C LEU A 465 1.34 18.43 15.12
N PHE A 466 0.15 18.82 14.65
CA PHE A 466 -0.82 19.59 15.43
C PHE A 466 -1.28 18.82 16.65
N ARG A 467 -1.45 17.50 16.54
CA ARG A 467 -1.69 16.62 17.67
C ARG A 467 -0.54 16.59 18.67
N LEU A 468 0.70 16.45 18.20
CA LEU A 468 1.88 16.40 19.07
C LEU A 468 2.09 17.70 19.84
N ILE A 469 1.86 18.85 19.19
CA ILE A 469 2.09 20.19 19.76
C ILE A 469 0.89 20.68 20.59
N GLY A 470 -0.25 19.98 20.58
CA GLY A 470 -1.46 20.40 21.32
C GLY A 470 -2.26 21.52 20.66
N VAL A 471 -2.08 21.74 19.36
CA VAL A 471 -2.85 22.73 18.57
C VAL A 471 -4.34 22.34 18.50
N MET A 472 -4.62 21.04 18.54
CA MET A 472 -5.99 20.52 18.57
C MET A 472 -6.67 20.69 19.94
N ASP A 473 -5.92 21.06 20.98
CA ASP A 473 -6.42 21.19 22.36
C ASP A 473 -6.77 22.65 22.67
N THR A 474 -7.35 23.38 21.71
CA THR A 474 -7.82 24.76 21.89
C THR A 474 -9.32 24.81 22.13
N CYS A 475 -9.81 25.89 22.75
CA CYS A 475 -11.25 26.11 22.94
C CYS A 475 -12.02 26.06 21.61
N PHE A 476 -11.42 26.48 20.50
CA PHE A 476 -12.05 26.41 19.18
C PHE A 476 -12.29 24.96 18.75
N CYS A 477 -11.28 24.11 18.89
CA CYS A 477 -11.34 22.71 18.49
C CYS A 477 -12.23 21.88 19.40
N LEU A 478 -12.12 22.03 20.72
CA LEU A 478 -12.93 21.29 21.69
C LEU A 478 -14.39 21.76 21.74
N SER A 479 -14.65 23.06 21.58
CA SER A 479 -16.04 23.51 21.52
C SER A 479 -16.77 23.01 20.27
N SER A 480 -16.05 22.40 19.30
CA SER A 480 -16.64 21.95 18.04
C SER A 480 -17.38 23.10 17.33
N TYR A 481 -16.79 24.29 17.33
CA TYR A 481 -17.45 25.51 16.87
C TYR A 481 -17.95 25.39 15.41
N LEU A 482 -17.24 24.62 14.57
CA LEU A 482 -17.63 24.32 13.19
C LEU A 482 -18.96 23.56 13.08
N GLY A 483 -19.38 22.84 14.11
CA GLY A 483 -20.65 22.12 14.15
C GLY A 483 -21.82 22.95 14.70
N TYR A 484 -21.60 24.16 15.22
CA TYR A 484 -22.66 25.00 15.80
C TYR A 484 -23.62 25.54 14.72
N PRO A 485 -24.95 25.60 14.97
CA PRO A 485 -25.68 25.17 16.17
C PRO A 485 -26.11 23.69 16.23
N TRP A 486 -25.77 22.88 15.21
CA TRP A 486 -26.40 21.57 14.97
C TRP A 486 -25.74 20.44 15.78
N SER A 487 -24.43 20.53 15.98
CA SER A 487 -23.60 19.49 16.56
C SER A 487 -22.32 20.07 17.19
N GLY A 488 -22.48 20.89 18.24
CA GLY A 488 -21.35 21.49 18.96
C GLY A 488 -21.67 22.83 19.60
N GLY A 489 -20.62 23.64 19.80
CA GLY A 489 -20.66 24.97 20.42
C GLY A 489 -20.32 24.99 21.91
N TYR A 490 -19.97 23.85 22.50
CA TYR A 490 -19.73 23.71 23.93
C TYR A 490 -18.59 22.74 24.25
N VAL A 491 -17.96 22.91 25.40
CA VAL A 491 -16.98 22.01 26.00
C VAL A 491 -17.59 21.41 27.26
N THR A 492 -17.57 20.09 27.41
CA THR A 492 -18.09 19.42 28.61
C THR A 492 -16.96 18.98 29.53
N PHE A 493 -17.10 19.23 30.83
CA PHE A 493 -16.19 18.75 31.87
C PHE A 493 -16.81 17.51 32.52
N VAL A 494 -16.73 16.38 31.83
CA VAL A 494 -17.33 15.13 32.29
C VAL A 494 -16.23 14.10 32.50
N SER A 495 -16.30 13.37 33.62
CA SER A 495 -15.37 12.28 33.86
C SER A 495 -15.57 11.16 32.83
N GLU A 496 -14.51 10.43 32.55
CA GLU A 496 -14.52 9.39 31.54
C GLU A 496 -15.51 8.27 31.81
N ASP A 497 -15.71 7.95 33.09
CA ASP A 497 -16.63 6.91 33.52
C ASP A 497 -18.07 7.29 33.15
N ILE A 498 -18.43 8.56 33.31
CA ILE A 498 -19.75 9.07 32.91
C ILE A 498 -19.89 9.04 31.38
N ILE A 499 -18.83 9.38 30.62
CA ILE A 499 -18.85 9.27 29.15
C ILE A 499 -19.04 7.82 28.72
N ARG A 500 -18.43 6.85 29.41
CA ARG A 500 -18.55 5.42 29.06
C ARG A 500 -19.92 4.84 29.38
N GLU A 501 -20.54 5.30 30.47
CA GLU A 501 -21.79 4.74 30.98
C GLU A 501 -23.02 5.42 30.37
N TYR A 502 -23.00 6.75 30.26
CA TYR A 502 -24.17 7.56 29.89
C TYR A 502 -24.07 8.23 28.53
N PHE A 503 -22.92 8.11 27.86
CA PHE A 503 -22.83 8.43 26.44
C PHE A 503 -22.60 7.11 25.72
N ASN A 504 -23.23 6.90 24.56
CA ASN A 504 -23.06 5.69 23.72
C ASN A 504 -21.59 5.45 23.25
N GLY A 505 -20.60 6.17 23.81
CA GLY A 505 -19.17 6.05 23.57
C GLY A 505 -18.62 4.64 23.78
N ARG A 506 -19.15 3.85 24.73
CA ARG A 506 -18.74 2.44 24.87
C ARG A 506 -19.05 1.64 23.60
N VAL A 507 -20.23 1.82 23.04
CA VAL A 507 -20.67 1.12 21.81
C VAL A 507 -19.79 1.53 20.64
N PHE A 508 -19.59 2.84 20.43
CA PHE A 508 -18.75 3.35 19.34
C PHE A 508 -17.29 2.92 19.46
N ARG A 509 -16.72 2.91 20.67
CA ARG A 509 -15.35 2.47 20.91
C ARG A 509 -15.20 0.96 20.65
N VAL A 510 -16.16 0.14 21.08
CA VAL A 510 -16.15 -1.31 20.79
C VAL A 510 -16.23 -1.56 19.28
N ILE A 511 -17.16 -0.90 18.58
CA ILE A 511 -17.30 -1.03 17.12
C ILE A 511 -16.01 -0.59 16.43
N ALA A 512 -15.49 0.59 16.75
CA ALA A 512 -14.29 1.13 16.15
C ALA A 512 -13.08 0.21 16.37
N SER A 513 -12.93 -0.34 17.58
CA SER A 513 -11.88 -1.29 17.91
C SER A 513 -12.04 -2.57 17.08
N VAL A 514 -13.19 -3.25 17.14
CA VAL A 514 -13.43 -4.52 16.42
C VAL A 514 -13.18 -4.35 14.91
N VAL A 515 -13.72 -3.29 14.32
CA VAL A 515 -13.54 -3.01 12.90
C VAL A 515 -12.08 -2.64 12.59
N GLY A 516 -11.47 -1.77 13.39
CA GLY A 516 -10.07 -1.37 13.24
C GLY A 516 -9.07 -2.52 13.37
N PHE A 517 -9.37 -3.52 14.19
CA PHE A 517 -8.59 -4.76 14.32
C PHE A 517 -8.76 -5.69 13.13
N SER A 518 -9.97 -5.79 12.60
CA SER A 518 -10.30 -6.76 11.56
C SER A 518 -9.44 -6.60 10.30
N ILE A 519 -9.11 -5.36 9.90
CA ILE A 519 -8.35 -5.05 8.69
C ILE A 519 -6.89 -5.57 8.77
N PRO A 520 -6.05 -5.13 9.73
CA PRO A 520 -4.68 -5.64 9.84
C PRO A 520 -4.62 -7.13 10.19
N VAL A 521 -5.56 -7.66 10.99
CA VAL A 521 -5.60 -9.10 11.30
C VAL A 521 -5.90 -9.94 10.06
N THR A 522 -6.91 -9.55 9.27
CA THR A 522 -7.21 -10.25 8.00
C THR A 522 -6.05 -10.15 7.03
N ALA A 523 -5.35 -9.02 6.95
CA ALA A 523 -4.13 -8.89 6.16
C ALA A 523 -3.05 -9.87 6.63
N VAL A 524 -2.73 -9.94 7.93
CA VAL A 524 -1.74 -10.89 8.48
C VAL A 524 -2.09 -12.34 8.14
N VAL A 525 -3.34 -12.74 8.38
CA VAL A 525 -3.80 -14.12 8.13
C VAL A 525 -3.74 -14.46 6.64
N THR A 526 -4.22 -13.56 5.77
CA THR A 526 -4.22 -13.78 4.32
C THR A 526 -2.81 -13.81 3.75
N THR A 527 -1.94 -12.87 4.14
CA THR A 527 -0.54 -12.86 3.69
C THR A 527 0.22 -14.08 4.17
N TRP A 528 -0.01 -14.52 5.41
CA TRP A 528 0.60 -15.73 5.96
C TRP A 528 0.15 -16.98 5.22
N TRP A 529 -1.17 -17.12 5.01
CA TRP A 529 -1.75 -18.27 4.31
C TRP A 529 -1.30 -18.37 2.86
N VAL A 530 -1.35 -17.26 2.11
CA VAL A 530 -0.90 -17.25 0.71
C VAL A 530 0.60 -17.45 0.63
N ARG A 531 1.40 -16.86 1.55
CA ARG A 531 2.85 -17.12 1.60
C ARG A 531 3.14 -18.60 1.75
N LYS A 532 2.43 -19.29 2.63
CA LYS A 532 2.54 -20.75 2.81
C LYS A 532 2.15 -21.49 1.53
N LYS A 533 1.06 -21.09 0.86
CA LYS A 533 0.59 -21.73 -0.38
C LYS A 533 1.47 -21.47 -1.61
N CYS A 534 2.08 -20.30 -1.71
CA CYS A 534 2.92 -19.88 -2.84
C CYS A 534 4.40 -20.20 -2.61
N GLN A 535 4.75 -20.80 -1.47
CA GLN A 535 6.14 -21.03 -1.08
C GLN A 535 6.91 -21.88 -2.12
N PHE A 536 6.24 -22.76 -2.86
CA PHE A 536 6.87 -23.58 -3.90
C PHE A 536 7.36 -22.77 -5.12
N LEU A 537 6.71 -21.66 -5.49
CA LEU A 537 7.22 -20.77 -6.55
C LEU A 537 8.47 -20.02 -6.10
N TRP A 538 8.61 -19.83 -4.78
CA TRP A 538 9.53 -18.87 -4.17
C TRP A 538 10.76 -19.51 -3.55
N ARG A 539 10.73 -20.82 -3.26
CA ARG A 539 11.90 -21.54 -2.76
C ARG A 539 12.89 -21.73 -3.89
N ALA A 540 14.07 -21.10 -3.78
CA ALA A 540 15.25 -21.61 -4.43
C ALA A 540 15.61 -22.93 -3.73
N ALA A 541 15.59 -24.05 -4.46
CA ALA A 541 16.13 -25.30 -3.93
C ALA A 541 17.65 -25.21 -3.98
N GLU A 542 18.28 -24.70 -2.91
CA GLU A 542 19.74 -24.59 -2.79
C GLU A 542 20.45 -25.97 -2.92
N GLY A 543 19.74 -27.08 -2.67
CA GLY A 543 20.29 -28.45 -2.72
C GLY A 543 19.89 -29.31 -3.94
N GLY A 544 19.08 -28.79 -4.88
CA GLY A 544 18.56 -29.60 -6.00
C GLY A 544 19.35 -29.52 -7.30
N TYR A 545 20.34 -28.62 -7.37
CA TYR A 545 21.09 -28.31 -8.59
C TYR A 545 22.44 -29.04 -8.70
N SER A 546 22.76 -29.93 -7.76
CA SER A 546 23.97 -30.77 -7.76
C SER A 546 23.97 -31.90 -8.81
N GLY A 547 22.90 -32.04 -9.60
CA GLY A 547 22.80 -33.02 -10.68
C GLY A 547 23.08 -32.49 -12.09
N ARG A 548 23.59 -31.26 -12.25
CA ARG A 548 23.98 -30.76 -13.58
C ARG A 548 25.30 -31.41 -13.97
N SER A 549 25.20 -32.40 -14.86
CA SER A 549 26.35 -33.10 -15.42
C SER A 549 27.33 -32.11 -16.05
N SER A 550 28.60 -32.45 -15.90
CA SER A 550 29.81 -31.93 -16.55
C SER A 550 29.77 -31.96 -18.09
N THR A 551 28.68 -31.52 -18.71
CA THR A 551 28.58 -31.38 -20.16
C THR A 551 28.73 -29.91 -20.52
N ARG A 552 29.90 -29.57 -21.10
CA ARG A 552 30.28 -28.30 -21.77
C ARG A 552 29.15 -27.27 -21.82
N GLU A 553 29.28 -26.20 -21.05
CA GLU A 553 28.37 -25.04 -21.09
C GLU A 553 28.29 -24.48 -22.53
N MET A 554 27.15 -24.68 -23.19
CA MET A 554 26.87 -24.11 -24.52
C MET A 554 26.32 -22.68 -24.44
N VAL A 555 25.75 -22.29 -23.29
CA VAL A 555 25.24 -20.94 -23.02
C VAL A 555 26.31 -20.17 -22.25
N ASP A 556 26.82 -19.08 -22.82
CA ASP A 556 27.66 -18.14 -22.08
C ASP A 556 26.83 -17.52 -20.95
N THR A 557 27.19 -17.79 -19.70
CA THR A 557 26.54 -17.20 -18.51
C THR A 557 27.21 -15.88 -18.08
N GLY A 558 28.26 -15.44 -18.77
CA GLY A 558 29.03 -14.24 -18.46
C GLY A 558 28.22 -12.94 -18.47
N TRP A 559 27.04 -12.92 -19.10
CA TRP A 559 26.10 -11.79 -19.08
C TRP A 559 25.40 -11.58 -17.72
N LEU A 560 25.49 -12.55 -16.81
CA LEU A 560 24.96 -12.47 -15.44
C LEU A 560 25.92 -11.79 -14.47
N ALA A 561 27.22 -11.93 -14.72
CA ALA A 561 28.31 -11.48 -13.84
C ALA A 561 28.88 -10.11 -14.25
N ARG A 562 28.92 -9.83 -15.56
CA ARG A 562 29.10 -8.47 -16.11
C ARG A 562 27.81 -7.69 -15.93
#